data_AF-A0AA38UCW1-F1
#
_entry.id   AF-A0AA38UCW1-F1
#
_cell.length_a   1.000
_cell.length_b   1.000
_cell.length_c   1.000
_cell.angle_alpha   90.00
_cell.angle_beta   90.00
_cell.angle_gamma   90.00
#
_symmetry.space_group_name_H-M   'P 1'
#
loop_
_entity.id
_entity.type
_entity.pdbx_description
1 polymer ?
#
loop_
_entity_poly.entity_id
_entity_poly.type
_entity_poly.pdbx_seq_one_letter_code
_entity_poly.pdbx_strand_id
1 'polypeptide(L)'
;LFRVHAYFFSRAKAFRIFGLYLPQVVDLNCYGLEPSELEWLLRIFYPKTYGTLEIRNIEGWTSVLKVSSALGMDDIRNLAVTQILQLASPADVVVLARTSSFVDHRMLVLAVKELCLRREPLTEEEGRKLGTEFLVKLHRIQHELQHNTAQYLDSDKVDRMLRRVVEI
;
A
#
# COMPACT_ATOMS: atom_id res chain seq x y z
N LEU A 1 -15.64 13.67 -20.24
CA LEU A 1 -16.78 13.42 -19.33
C LEU A 1 -17.00 11.91 -19.25
N PHE A 2 -16.97 11.33 -18.05
CA PHE A 2 -17.27 9.91 -17.85
C PHE A 2 -18.73 9.70 -17.48
N ARG A 3 -19.36 8.68 -18.04
CA ARG A 3 -20.73 8.26 -17.68
C ARG A 3 -20.62 6.99 -16.85
N VAL A 4 -21.02 7.08 -15.58
CA VAL A 4 -20.84 6.01 -14.60
C VAL A 4 -22.10 5.82 -13.77
N HIS A 5 -22.24 4.64 -13.17
CA HIS A 5 -23.34 4.32 -12.27
C HIS A 5 -23.05 4.92 -10.89
N ALA A 6 -23.99 5.74 -10.41
CA ALA A 6 -23.88 6.41 -9.10
C ALA A 6 -23.66 5.42 -7.95
N TYR A 7 -24.15 4.18 -8.08
CA TYR A 7 -23.98 3.11 -7.10
C TYR A 7 -22.51 2.94 -6.65
N PHE A 8 -21.54 2.94 -7.57
CA PHE A 8 -20.13 2.75 -7.24
C PHE A 8 -19.54 3.90 -6.40
N PHE A 9 -20.10 5.10 -6.53
CA PHE A 9 -19.64 6.29 -5.83
C PHE A 9 -20.49 6.62 -4.60
N SER A 10 -21.64 5.97 -4.43
CA SER A 10 -22.54 6.18 -3.29
C SER A 10 -21.87 5.89 -1.93
N ARG A 11 -20.91 4.97 -1.89
CA ARG A 11 -20.15 4.61 -0.69
C ARG A 11 -18.91 5.48 -0.47
N ALA A 12 -18.54 6.33 -1.44
CA ALA A 12 -17.40 7.22 -1.32
C ALA A 12 -17.68 8.32 -0.29
N LYS A 13 -16.77 8.51 0.67
CA LYS A 13 -16.95 9.51 1.73
C LYS A 13 -17.07 10.93 1.16
N ALA A 14 -16.32 11.26 0.12
CA ALA A 14 -16.37 12.57 -0.54
C ALA A 14 -17.78 12.91 -1.07
N PHE A 15 -18.56 11.90 -1.44
CA PHE A 15 -19.89 12.09 -2.02
C PHE A 15 -20.98 12.23 -0.95
N ARG A 16 -20.67 11.97 0.33
CA ARG A 16 -21.62 12.14 1.44
C ARG A 16 -22.05 13.59 1.64
N ILE A 17 -21.25 14.56 1.20
CA ILE A 17 -21.60 15.99 1.25
C ILE A 17 -22.89 16.30 0.50
N PHE A 18 -23.23 15.49 -0.51
CA PHE A 18 -24.44 15.64 -1.31
C PHE A 18 -25.69 15.02 -0.64
N GLY A 19 -25.53 14.29 0.46
CA GLY A 19 -26.63 13.69 1.21
C GLY A 19 -27.48 12.75 0.34
N LEU A 20 -28.79 12.98 0.32
CA LEU A 20 -29.75 12.20 -0.49
C LEU A 20 -29.78 12.64 -1.96
N TYR A 21 -29.19 13.77 -2.31
CA TYR A 21 -29.27 14.35 -3.65
C TYR A 21 -27.90 14.42 -4.31
N LEU A 22 -27.55 13.34 -5.03
CA LEU A 22 -26.33 13.34 -5.82
C LEU A 22 -26.54 14.11 -7.13
N PRO A 23 -25.74 15.14 -7.45
CA PRO A 23 -25.86 15.86 -8.71
C PRO A 23 -25.56 14.93 -9.89
N GLN A 24 -26.19 15.18 -11.04
CA GLN A 24 -25.99 14.39 -12.26
C GLN A 24 -24.56 14.51 -12.82
N VAL A 25 -23.88 15.62 -12.51
CA VAL A 25 -22.50 15.90 -12.91
C VAL A 25 -21.72 16.33 -11.68
N VAL A 26 -20.59 15.67 -11.43
CA VAL A 26 -19.65 15.99 -10.34
C VAL A 26 -18.31 16.26 -10.99
N ASP A 27 -17.75 17.44 -10.74
CA ASP A 27 -16.38 17.75 -11.15
C ASP A 27 -15.40 17.16 -10.13
N LEU A 28 -14.53 16.25 -10.58
CA LEU A 28 -13.52 15.61 -9.73
C LEU A 28 -12.18 16.34 -9.75
N ASN A 29 -11.99 17.32 -10.63
CA ASN A 29 -10.76 18.11 -10.68
C ASN A 29 -10.55 18.92 -9.39
N CYS A 30 -11.63 19.27 -8.67
CA CYS A 30 -11.54 19.93 -7.38
C CYS A 30 -10.89 19.06 -6.28
N TYR A 31 -10.79 17.75 -6.49
CA TYR A 31 -10.05 16.82 -5.64
C TYR A 31 -8.60 16.60 -6.12
N GLY A 32 -8.13 17.37 -7.11
CA GLY A 32 -6.78 17.23 -7.69
C GLY A 32 -6.61 15.94 -8.49
N LEU A 33 -7.70 15.40 -9.05
CA LEU A 33 -7.73 14.18 -9.82
C LEU A 33 -7.77 14.49 -11.32
N GLU A 34 -6.95 13.78 -12.09
CA GLU A 34 -6.97 13.87 -13.54
C GLU A 34 -7.89 12.80 -14.17
N PRO A 35 -8.42 13.04 -15.38
CA PRO A 35 -9.22 12.04 -16.10
C PRO A 35 -8.51 10.68 -16.26
N SER A 36 -7.21 10.70 -16.56
CA SER A 36 -6.36 9.50 -16.72
C SER A 36 -6.28 8.66 -15.45
N GLU A 37 -6.28 9.29 -14.27
CA GLU A 37 -6.24 8.61 -12.98
C GLU A 37 -7.58 7.93 -12.67
N LEU A 38 -8.68 8.59 -13.03
CA LEU A 38 -10.02 8.03 -12.89
C LEU A 38 -10.22 6.81 -13.80
N GLU A 39 -9.68 6.83 -15.03
CA GLU A 39 -9.77 5.68 -15.95
C GLU A 39 -9.27 4.38 -15.32
N TRP A 40 -8.18 4.44 -14.54
CA TRP A 40 -7.66 3.28 -13.83
C TRP A 40 -8.66 2.74 -12.80
N LEU A 41 -9.30 3.62 -12.02
CA LEU A 41 -10.37 3.21 -11.10
C LEU A 41 -11.55 2.58 -11.86
N LEU A 42 -11.95 3.14 -12.99
CA LEU A 42 -13.09 2.64 -13.76
C LEU A 42 -12.87 1.23 -14.30
N ARG A 43 -11.62 0.82 -14.57
CA ARG A 43 -11.32 -0.58 -14.95
C ARG A 43 -11.65 -1.59 -13.86
N ILE A 44 -11.72 -1.17 -12.60
CA ILE A 44 -12.15 -2.02 -11.48
C ILE A 44 -13.67 -2.19 -11.48
N PHE A 45 -14.41 -1.11 -11.75
CA PHE A 45 -15.88 -1.13 -11.74
C PHE A 45 -16.49 -1.69 -13.03
N TYR A 46 -15.76 -1.54 -14.14
CA TYR A 46 -16.17 -1.93 -15.48
C TYR A 46 -15.09 -2.80 -16.15
N PRO A 47 -14.80 -4.00 -15.61
CA PRO A 47 -13.85 -4.90 -16.23
C PRO A 47 -14.40 -5.43 -17.56
N LYS A 48 -13.54 -5.61 -18.56
CA LYS A 48 -13.88 -6.31 -19.80
C LYS A 48 -14.09 -7.80 -19.54
N THR A 49 -13.31 -8.37 -18.61
CA THR A 49 -13.42 -9.77 -18.20
C THR A 49 -13.72 -9.87 -16.71
N TYR A 50 -14.95 -10.25 -16.40
CA TYR A 50 -15.40 -10.44 -15.01
C TYR A 50 -14.54 -11.48 -14.26
N GLY A 51 -14.31 -11.21 -12.97
CA GLY A 51 -13.49 -12.07 -12.12
C GLY A 51 -11.98 -11.86 -12.24
N THR A 52 -11.53 -10.90 -13.05
CA THR A 52 -10.10 -10.61 -13.22
C THR A 52 -9.77 -9.15 -12.91
N LEU A 53 -8.57 -8.91 -12.39
CA LEU A 53 -7.99 -7.57 -12.28
C LEU A 53 -7.18 -7.27 -13.55
N GLU A 54 -7.59 -6.25 -14.30
CA GLU A 54 -6.93 -5.87 -15.56
C GLU A 54 -5.64 -5.05 -15.34
N ILE A 55 -5.51 -4.43 -14.17
CA ILE A 55 -4.37 -3.58 -13.83
C ILE A 55 -3.20 -4.47 -13.40
N ARG A 56 -2.12 -4.45 -14.18
CA ARG A 56 -0.93 -5.32 -13.98
C ARG A 56 0.35 -4.54 -13.72
N ASN A 57 0.28 -3.22 -13.59
CA ASN A 57 1.43 -2.36 -13.39
C ASN A 57 1.25 -1.49 -12.14
N ILE A 58 2.37 -1.02 -11.58
CA ILE A 58 2.40 -0.23 -10.36
C ILE A 58 1.73 1.13 -10.59
N GLU A 59 1.97 1.77 -11.73
CA GLU A 59 1.41 3.09 -12.07
C GLU A 59 -0.12 3.14 -12.00
N GLY A 60 -0.79 2.13 -12.58
CA GLY A 60 -2.24 2.02 -12.55
C GLY A 60 -2.76 1.82 -11.13
N TRP A 61 -2.11 0.97 -10.33
CA TRP A 61 -2.49 0.78 -8.93
C TRP A 61 -2.21 2.02 -8.06
N THR A 62 -1.14 2.76 -8.33
CA THR A 62 -0.85 4.06 -7.71
C THR A 62 -1.94 5.09 -8.03
N SER A 63 -2.41 5.11 -9.28
CA SER A 63 -3.54 5.97 -9.70
C SER A 63 -4.84 5.60 -8.97
N VAL A 64 -5.15 4.30 -8.88
CA VAL A 64 -6.30 3.81 -8.10
C VAL A 64 -6.15 4.20 -6.63
N LEU A 65 -4.96 4.07 -6.05
CA LEU A 65 -4.69 4.42 -4.66
C LEU A 65 -4.93 5.92 -4.42
N LYS A 66 -4.48 6.79 -5.33
CA LYS A 66 -4.72 8.23 -5.26
C LYS A 66 -6.21 8.55 -5.30
N VAL A 67 -6.94 8.06 -6.31
CA VAL A 67 -8.37 8.34 -6.48
C VAL A 67 -9.18 7.80 -5.30
N SER A 68 -8.95 6.54 -4.91
CA SER A 68 -9.67 5.94 -3.78
C SER A 68 -9.39 6.63 -2.45
N SER A 69 -8.16 7.15 -2.24
CA SER A 69 -7.84 7.95 -1.06
C SER A 69 -8.54 9.31 -1.09
N ALA A 70 -8.50 10.01 -2.23
CA ALA A 70 -9.15 11.32 -2.39
C ALA A 70 -10.68 11.24 -2.22
N LEU A 71 -11.31 10.18 -2.72
CA LEU A 71 -12.75 9.99 -2.61
C LEU A 71 -13.19 9.30 -1.30
N GLY A 72 -12.23 8.78 -0.53
CA GLY A 72 -12.48 8.04 0.71
C GLY A 72 -13.19 6.70 0.49
N MET A 73 -12.73 5.93 -0.49
CA MET A 73 -13.18 4.57 -0.81
C MET A 73 -12.25 3.53 -0.17
N ASP A 74 -12.43 3.29 1.13
CA ASP A 74 -11.48 2.48 1.93
C ASP A 74 -11.26 1.05 1.38
N ASP A 75 -12.31 0.39 0.90
CA ASP A 75 -12.23 -0.98 0.35
C ASP A 75 -11.33 -1.04 -0.91
N ILE A 76 -11.51 -0.07 -1.82
CA ILE A 76 -10.72 0.03 -3.06
C ILE A 76 -9.29 0.49 -2.76
N ARG A 77 -9.13 1.39 -1.79
CA ARG A 77 -7.82 1.82 -1.30
C ARG A 77 -7.02 0.63 -0.77
N ASN A 78 -7.64 -0.22 0.05
CA ASN A 78 -6.99 -1.43 0.58
C ASN A 78 -6.62 -2.41 -0.53
N LEU A 79 -7.49 -2.59 -1.54
CA LEU A 79 -7.17 -3.39 -2.72
C LEU A 79 -5.92 -2.85 -3.44
N ALA A 80 -5.85 -1.54 -3.69
CA ALA A 80 -4.70 -0.93 -4.35
C ALA A 80 -3.40 -1.11 -3.55
N VAL A 81 -3.47 -0.93 -2.22
CA VAL A 81 -2.35 -1.20 -1.30
C VAL A 81 -1.85 -2.64 -1.48
N THR A 82 -2.73 -3.63 -1.42
CA THR A 82 -2.37 -5.04 -1.54
C THR A 82 -1.70 -5.34 -2.89
N GLN A 83 -2.24 -4.79 -3.98
CA GLN A 83 -1.71 -5.04 -5.32
C GLN A 83 -0.35 -4.36 -5.54
N ILE A 84 -0.13 -3.16 -5.00
CA ILE A 84 1.18 -2.50 -5.03
C ILE A 84 2.21 -3.34 -4.28
N LEU A 85 1.89 -3.82 -3.07
CA LEU A 85 2.81 -4.64 -2.28
C LEU A 85 3.13 -5.99 -2.93
N GLN A 86 2.28 -6.51 -3.81
CA GLN A 86 2.53 -7.73 -4.57
C GLN A 86 3.40 -7.50 -5.81
N LEU A 87 3.33 -6.32 -6.43
CA LEU A 87 4.00 -6.02 -7.69
C LEU A 87 5.33 -5.28 -7.51
N ALA A 88 5.46 -4.46 -6.47
CA ALA A 88 6.62 -3.60 -6.24
C ALA A 88 7.63 -4.24 -5.30
N SER A 89 8.92 -3.98 -5.53
CA SER A 89 9.93 -4.33 -4.52
C SER A 89 9.73 -3.50 -3.25
N PRO A 90 10.13 -3.99 -2.07
CA PRO A 90 10.04 -3.21 -0.84
C PRO A 90 10.76 -1.84 -0.94
N ALA A 91 11.88 -1.78 -1.66
CA ALA A 91 12.58 -0.53 -1.91
C ALA A 91 11.77 0.46 -2.79
N ASP A 92 11.09 -0.05 -3.82
CA ASP A 92 10.21 0.77 -4.67
C ASP A 92 9.00 1.31 -3.87
N VAL A 93 8.46 0.52 -2.94
CA VAL A 93 7.37 0.97 -2.06
C VAL A 93 7.84 2.10 -1.14
N VAL A 94 9.07 2.04 -0.62
CA VAL A 94 9.64 3.12 0.18
C VAL A 94 9.78 4.39 -0.65
N VAL A 95 10.27 4.29 -1.89
CA VAL A 95 10.38 5.45 -2.79
C VAL A 95 8.99 6.01 -3.08
N LEU A 96 8.04 5.15 -3.43
CA LEU A 96 6.65 5.55 -3.69
C LEU A 96 6.03 6.28 -2.49
N ALA A 97 6.28 5.78 -1.28
CA ALA A 97 5.80 6.41 -0.04
C ALA A 97 6.42 7.79 0.22
N ARG A 98 7.64 8.04 -0.26
CA ARG A 98 8.31 9.34 -0.12
C ARG A 98 7.85 10.34 -1.18
N THR A 99 7.53 9.88 -2.37
CA THR A 99 7.13 10.76 -3.50
C THR A 99 5.65 11.03 -3.55
N SER A 100 4.82 10.21 -2.87
CA SER A 100 3.36 10.27 -2.95
C SER A 100 2.74 10.55 -1.58
N SER A 101 1.91 11.59 -1.49
CA SER A 101 1.23 12.00 -0.25
C SER A 101 0.06 11.09 0.17
N PHE A 102 -0.40 10.21 -0.73
CA PHE A 102 -1.55 9.33 -0.52
C PHE A 102 -1.17 7.89 -0.12
N VAL A 103 0.14 7.59 -0.07
CA VAL A 103 0.63 6.29 0.39
C VAL A 103 0.57 6.24 1.92
N ASP A 104 -0.04 5.19 2.45
CA ASP A 104 -0.22 5.02 3.89
C ASP A 104 1.12 4.72 4.59
N HIS A 105 1.32 5.29 5.77
CA HIS A 105 2.37 4.87 6.71
C HIS A 105 2.36 3.35 6.94
N ARG A 106 1.19 2.71 6.93
CA ARG A 106 1.07 1.25 7.03
C ARG A 106 1.78 0.51 5.90
N MET A 107 1.72 1.02 4.67
CA MET A 107 2.44 0.45 3.53
C MET A 107 3.95 0.55 3.72
N LEU A 108 4.40 1.73 4.17
CA LEU A 108 5.81 1.97 4.44
C LEU A 108 6.34 1.03 5.52
N VAL A 109 5.59 0.83 6.60
CA VAL A 109 5.95 -0.11 7.68
C VAL A 109 6.05 -1.54 7.16
N LEU A 110 5.12 -1.99 6.30
CA LEU A 110 5.17 -3.33 5.71
C LEU A 110 6.41 -3.52 4.83
N ALA A 111 6.74 -2.52 4.00
CA ALA A 111 7.93 -2.57 3.14
C ALA A 111 9.23 -2.54 3.96
N VAL A 112 9.33 -1.66 4.96
CA VAL A 112 10.49 -1.59 5.88
C VAL A 112 10.65 -2.92 6.63
N LYS A 113 9.54 -3.48 7.13
CA LYS A 113 9.56 -4.76 7.82
C LYS A 113 10.11 -5.87 6.93
N GLU A 114 9.68 -5.94 5.67
CA GLU A 114 10.20 -6.92 4.71
C GLU A 114 11.72 -6.74 4.49
N LEU A 115 12.18 -5.50 4.30
CA LEU A 115 13.62 -5.18 4.18
C LEU A 115 14.42 -5.53 5.44
N CYS A 116 13.82 -5.42 6.63
CA CYS A 116 14.48 -5.76 7.88
C CYS A 116 14.56 -7.28 8.12
N LEU A 117 13.53 -8.02 7.74
CA LEU A 117 13.39 -9.45 8.06
C LEU A 117 14.00 -10.38 7.01
N ARG A 118 14.29 -9.88 5.80
CA ARG A 118 14.93 -10.69 4.77
C ARG A 118 16.34 -11.11 5.19
N ARG A 119 16.74 -12.31 4.75
CA ARG A 119 18.10 -12.84 4.98
C ARG A 119 19.13 -12.28 4.01
N GLU A 120 18.68 -11.82 2.85
CA GLU A 120 19.53 -11.31 1.79
C GLU A 120 19.93 -9.86 2.06
N PRO A 121 21.21 -9.50 1.83
CA PRO A 121 21.65 -8.11 1.96
C PRO A 121 20.98 -7.21 0.91
N LEU A 122 21.05 -5.90 1.15
CA LEU A 122 20.66 -4.89 0.16
C LEU A 122 21.54 -4.96 -1.08
N THR A 123 20.89 -5.00 -2.23
CA THR A 123 21.56 -4.82 -3.51
C THR A 123 21.98 -3.35 -3.66
N GLU A 124 23.00 -3.09 -4.48
CA GLU A 124 23.43 -1.72 -4.77
C GLU A 124 22.31 -0.87 -5.37
N GLU A 125 21.46 -1.47 -6.19
CA GLU A 125 20.33 -0.77 -6.84
C GLU A 125 19.27 -0.35 -5.82
N GLU A 126 18.89 -1.24 -4.90
CA GLU A 126 18.02 -0.87 -3.78
C GLU A 126 18.68 0.21 -2.90
N GLY A 127 19.99 0.09 -2.66
CA GLY A 127 20.75 1.08 -1.91
C GLY A 127 20.67 2.48 -2.55
N ARG A 128 20.83 2.56 -3.87
CA ARG A 128 20.68 3.81 -4.63
C ARG A 128 19.28 4.38 -4.51
N LYS A 129 18.24 3.55 -4.61
CA LYS A 129 16.82 3.97 -4.50
C LYS A 129 16.48 4.52 -3.11
N LEU A 130 16.93 3.83 -2.06
CA LEU A 130 16.62 4.20 -0.68
C LEU A 130 17.38 5.47 -0.23
N GLY A 131 18.62 5.63 -0.71
CA GLY A 131 19.49 6.73 -0.31
C GLY A 131 20.14 6.51 1.06
N THR A 132 21.24 7.21 1.29
CA THR A 132 22.14 6.99 2.45
C THR A 132 21.45 7.18 3.79
N GLU A 133 20.64 8.23 3.95
CA GLU A 133 19.98 8.52 5.23
C GLU A 133 19.00 7.40 5.63
N PHE A 134 18.20 6.91 4.68
CA PHE A 134 17.26 5.82 4.94
C PHE A 134 18.00 4.52 5.21
N LEU A 135 19.08 4.24 4.48
CA LEU A 135 19.92 3.07 4.72
C LEU A 135 20.50 3.07 6.14
N VAL A 136 21.01 4.21 6.63
CA VAL A 136 21.54 4.29 8.00
C VAL A 136 20.46 3.96 9.03
N LYS A 137 19.25 4.50 8.87
CA LYS A 137 18.09 4.21 9.73
C LYS A 137 17.70 2.74 9.66
N LEU A 138 17.64 2.17 8.45
CA LEU A 138 17.30 0.77 8.21
C LEU A 138 18.31 -0.18 8.86
N HIS A 139 19.62 0.05 8.66
CA HIS A 139 20.68 -0.75 9.26
C HIS A 139 20.68 -0.66 10.79
N ARG A 140 20.40 0.52 11.35
CA ARG A 140 20.26 0.67 12.80
C ARG A 140 19.13 -0.22 13.34
N ILE A 141 17.96 -0.22 12.69
CA ILE A 141 16.84 -1.07 13.09
C ILE A 141 17.20 -2.54 12.93
N GLN A 142 17.81 -2.94 11.81
CA GLN A 142 18.28 -4.32 11.59
C GLN A 142 19.25 -4.77 12.69
N HIS A 143 20.22 -3.93 13.03
CA HIS A 143 21.19 -4.19 14.09
C HIS A 143 20.52 -4.34 15.45
N GLU A 144 19.59 -3.45 15.80
CA GLU A 144 18.81 -3.52 17.05
C GLU A 144 17.96 -4.79 17.11
N LEU A 145 17.33 -5.19 16.00
CA LEU A 145 16.54 -6.42 15.92
C LEU A 145 17.41 -7.68 16.10
N GLN A 146 18.61 -7.69 15.51
CA GLN A 146 19.53 -8.83 15.62
C GLN A 146 20.16 -8.95 17.01
N HIS A 147 20.62 -7.84 17.60
CA HIS A 147 21.33 -7.85 18.87
C HIS A 147 20.41 -7.94 20.09
N ASN A 148 19.18 -7.43 20.00
CA ASN A 148 18.21 -7.47 21.10
C ASN A 148 17.10 -8.49 20.87
N THR A 149 17.36 -9.54 20.08
CA THR A 149 16.39 -10.60 19.77
C THR A 149 15.72 -11.15 21.05
N ALA A 150 16.49 -11.32 22.13
CA ALA A 150 16.00 -11.79 23.44
C ALA A 150 14.93 -10.87 24.08
N GLN A 151 14.97 -9.56 23.83
CA GLN A 151 14.01 -8.60 24.38
C GLN A 151 12.67 -8.61 23.63
N TYR A 152 12.67 -9.06 22.37
CA TYR A 152 11.48 -9.11 21.51
C TYR A 152 10.92 -10.53 21.34
N LEU A 153 11.60 -11.54 21.88
CA LEU A 153 11.13 -12.93 21.88
C LEU A 153 10.00 -13.09 22.90
N ASP A 154 8.88 -13.65 22.42
CA ASP A 154 7.79 -14.09 23.28
C ASP A 154 8.30 -15.22 24.18
N SER A 155 8.51 -14.90 25.46
CA SER A 155 9.00 -15.83 26.48
C SER A 155 8.19 -17.12 26.53
N ASP A 156 6.87 -17.04 26.37
CA ASP A 156 5.98 -18.20 26.42
C ASP A 156 6.15 -19.11 25.19
N LYS A 157 6.48 -18.51 24.04
CA LYS A 157 6.79 -19.26 22.83
C LYS A 157 8.17 -19.93 22.93
N VAL A 158 9.16 -19.23 23.49
CA VAL A 158 10.51 -19.77 23.72
C VAL A 158 10.46 -20.92 24.71
N ASP A 159 9.78 -20.77 25.84
CA ASP A 159 9.67 -21.84 26.85
C ASP A 159 9.00 -23.09 26.31
N ARG A 160 7.97 -22.95 25.47
CA ARG A 160 7.34 -24.10 24.79
C ARG A 160 8.29 -24.80 23.82
N MET A 161 9.13 -24.06 23.10
CA MET A 161 10.14 -24.64 22.22
C MET A 161 11.25 -25.33 23.02
N LEU A 162 11.71 -24.71 24.12
CA LEU A 162 12.73 -25.28 25.00
C LEU A 162 12.26 -26.56 25.69
N ARG A 163 11.02 -26.60 26.21
CA ARG A 163 10.45 -27.82 26.81
C ARG A 163 10.47 -29.01 25.85
N ARG A 164 10.17 -28.79 24.56
CA ARG A 164 10.23 -29.85 23.53
C ARG A 164 11.64 -30.35 23.25
N VAL A 165 12.67 -29.53 23.48
CA VAL A 165 14.08 -29.92 23.28
C VAL A 165 14.63 -30.62 24.53
N VAL A 166 14.14 -30.26 25.72
CA VAL A 166 14.54 -30.85 27.01
C VAL A 166 13.82 -32.18 27.30
N GLU A 167 12.71 -32.47 26.62
CA GLU A 167 11.98 -33.75 26.70
C GLU A 167 12.58 -34.88 25.81
N ILE A 168 13.80 -34.71 25.29
CA ILE A 168 14.60 -35.76 24.60
C ILE A 168 15.67 -36.28 25.54
#